data_AF-A0A2V3TRB5-F1
#
_entry.id   AF-A0A2V3TRB5-F1
#
_cell.length_a   1.000
_cell.length_b   1.000
_cell.length_c   1.000
_cell.angle_alpha   90.00
_cell.angle_beta   90.00
_cell.angle_gamma   90.00
#
_symmetry.space_group_name_H-M   'P 1'
#
loop_
_entity.id
_entity.type
_entity.pdbx_description
1 polymer ?
#
loop_
_entity_poly.entity_id
_entity_poly.type
_entity_poly.pdbx_seq_one_letter_code
_entity_poly.pdbx_strand_id
1 'polypeptide(L)' 'MQATGIKDSKSLGAIIREERKAQRLTQEQLAGLTGVGVRFVRELEAGKESCQMGRALQVVAALGLSLSAGRRGDAAS' A
#
# COMPACT_ATOMS: atom_id res chain seq x y z
N MET A 1 -15.73 6.18 -4.26
CA MET A 1 -14.25 6.27 -4.26
C MET A 1 -13.79 6.44 -5.70
N GLN A 2 -13.09 7.52 -6.02
CA GLN A 2 -12.42 7.62 -7.33
C GLN A 2 -11.18 6.74 -7.30
N ALA A 3 -10.92 6.01 -8.39
CA ALA A 3 -9.71 5.21 -8.54
C ALA A 3 -8.50 6.13 -8.71
N THR A 4 -7.83 6.45 -7.61
CA THR A 4 -6.55 7.17 -7.66
C THR A 4 -5.50 6.22 -8.21
N GLY A 5 -5.15 6.38 -9.49
CA GLY A 5 -4.12 5.57 -10.13
C GLY A 5 -2.78 5.71 -9.41
N ILE A 6 -2.11 4.58 -9.17
CA ILE A 6 -0.76 4.54 -8.60
C ILE A 6 0.23 4.97 -9.68
N LYS A 7 0.85 6.13 -9.52
CA LYS A 7 1.79 6.73 -10.48
C LYS A 7 3.24 6.63 -10.01
N ASP A 8 3.44 6.47 -8.72
CA ASP A 8 4.74 6.46 -8.04
C ASP A 8 4.62 5.75 -6.67
N SER A 9 5.74 5.61 -5.94
CA SER A 9 5.76 5.00 -4.61
C SER A 9 4.99 5.82 -3.57
N LYS A 10 4.93 7.15 -3.71
CA LYS A 10 4.21 8.05 -2.79
C LYS A 10 2.71 7.86 -2.85
N SER A 11 2.15 7.74 -4.05
CA SER A 11 0.73 7.47 -4.26
C SER A 11 0.33 6.10 -3.70
N LEU A 12 1.16 5.06 -3.90
CA LEU A 12 0.94 3.76 -3.25
C LEU A 12 1.00 3.87 -1.71
N GLY A 13 2.05 4.50 -1.18
CA GLY A 13 2.22 4.68 0.27
C GLY A 13 1.06 5.45 0.93
N ALA A 14 0.53 6.47 0.24
CA ALA A 14 -0.63 7.21 0.69
C ALA A 14 -1.90 6.34 0.75
N ILE A 15 -2.17 5.53 -0.28
CA ILE A 15 -3.33 4.60 -0.30
C ILE A 15 -3.24 3.63 0.88
N ILE A 16 -2.06 3.03 1.10
CA ILE A 16 -1.82 2.10 2.22
C ILE A 16 -2.05 2.79 3.57
N ARG A 17 -1.53 4.01 3.74
CA ARG A 17 -1.68 4.79 4.97
C ARG A 17 -3.15 5.14 5.26
N GLU A 18 -3.88 5.56 4.25
CA GLU A 18 -5.29 5.94 4.40
C GLU A 18 -6.16 4.72 4.72
N GLU A 19 -5.93 3.58 4.06
CA GLU A 19 -6.63 2.33 4.40
C GLU A 19 -6.31 1.87 5.83
N ARG A 20 -5.03 1.88 6.24
CA ARG A 20 -4.66 1.54 7.62
C ARG A 20 -5.40 2.41 8.64
N LYS A 21 -5.47 3.72 8.39
CA LYS A 21 -6.18 4.67 9.27
C LYS A 21 -7.69 4.44 9.27
N ALA A 22 -8.29 4.11 8.12
CA ALA A 22 -9.71 3.77 8.02
C ALA A 22 -10.05 2.57 8.91
N GLN A 23 -9.13 1.60 9.00
CA GLN A 23 -9.23 0.44 9.88
C GLN A 23 -8.77 0.71 11.33
N ARG A 24 -8.39 1.95 11.66
CA ARG A 24 -7.94 2.41 12.99
C ARG A 24 -6.72 1.64 13.54
N LEU A 25 -5.87 1.12 12.67
CA LEU A 25 -4.65 0.42 13.05
C LEU A 25 -3.48 1.40 13.25
N THR A 26 -2.61 1.16 14.22
CA THR A 26 -1.30 1.81 14.30
C THR A 26 -0.30 1.18 13.32
N GLN A 27 0.85 1.83 13.11
CA GLN A 27 1.90 1.26 12.25
C GLN A 27 2.48 -0.03 12.86
N GLU A 28 2.57 -0.10 14.19
CA GLU A 28 3.01 -1.28 14.95
C GLU A 28 2.02 -2.44 14.81
N GLN A 29 0.71 -2.15 14.89
CA GLN A 29 -0.33 -3.16 14.71
C GLN A 29 -0.29 -3.74 13.28
N LEU A 30 -0.20 -2.88 12.26
CA LEU A 30 -0.06 -3.33 10.87
C LEU A 30 1.23 -4.15 10.66
N ALA A 31 2.34 -3.71 11.24
CA ALA A 31 3.60 -4.45 11.20
C ALA A 31 3.45 -5.84 11.82
N GLY A 32 2.79 -5.96 12.97
CA GLY A 32 2.49 -7.23 13.63
C GLY A 32 1.62 -8.16 12.78
N LEU A 33 0.54 -7.64 12.18
CA LEU A 33 -0.36 -8.41 11.31
C LEU A 33 0.33 -8.94 10.05
N THR A 34 1.32 -8.21 9.54
CA THR A 34 2.03 -8.54 8.29
C THR A 34 3.35 -9.25 8.52
N GLY A 35 3.85 -9.36 9.75
CA GLY A 35 5.17 -9.92 10.04
C GLY A 35 6.35 -9.11 9.49
N VAL A 36 6.12 -7.87 9.04
CA VAL A 36 7.19 -6.95 8.64
C VAL A 36 7.59 -6.05 9.81
N GLY A 37 8.76 -5.43 9.75
CA GLY A 37 9.17 -4.48 10.80
C GLY A 37 8.40 -3.15 10.71
N VAL A 38 8.12 -2.51 11.85
CA VAL A 38 7.44 -1.18 11.90
C VAL A 38 8.17 -0.12 11.07
N ARG A 39 9.51 -0.17 11.03
CA ARG A 39 10.31 0.71 10.17
C ARG A 39 9.95 0.54 8.68
N PHE A 40 9.71 -0.69 8.24
CA PHE A 40 9.30 -0.96 6.87
C PHE A 40 7.92 -0.34 6.58
N VAL A 41 6.94 -0.52 7.48
CA VAL A 41 5.61 0.12 7.34
C VAL A 41 5.74 1.64 7.24
N ARG A 42 6.58 2.25 8.09
CA ARG A 42 6.82 3.70 8.07
C ARG A 42 7.44 4.18 6.75
N GLU A 43 8.46 3.47 6.26
CA GLU A 43 9.13 3.79 5.00
C GLU A 43 8.18 3.59 3.80
N LEU A 44 7.36 2.53 3.82
CA LEU A 44 6.38 2.23 2.80
C LEU A 44 5.29 3.31 2.72
N GLU A 45 4.71 3.70 3.85
CA GLU A 45 3.71 4.78 3.90
C GLU A 45 4.28 6.15 3.50
N ALA A 46 5.57 6.38 3.75
CA ALA A 46 6.27 7.57 3.29
C ALA A 46 6.57 7.55 1.79
N GLY A 47 6.34 6.42 1.11
CA GLY A 47 6.58 6.25 -0.31
C GLY A 47 8.06 6.08 -0.66
N LYS A 48 8.86 5.45 0.20
CA LYS A 48 10.26 5.14 -0.11
C LYS A 48 10.34 4.27 -1.36
N GLU A 49 11.03 4.76 -2.39
CA GLU A 49 11.16 4.08 -3.70
C GLU A 49 11.83 2.71 -3.60
N SER A 50 12.77 2.55 -2.67
CA SER A 50 13.52 1.31 -2.46
C SER A 50 12.84 0.29 -1.54
N CYS A 51 11.54 0.44 -1.25
CA CYS A 51 10.78 -0.56 -0.52
C CYS A 51 10.69 -1.88 -1.32
N GLN A 52 10.94 -3.00 -0.64
CA GLN A 52 10.83 -4.33 -1.25
C GLN A 52 9.39 -4.62 -1.68
N MET A 53 9.17 -4.81 -2.99
CA MET A 53 7.84 -5.01 -3.57
C MET A 53 7.07 -6.18 -2.93
N GLY A 54 7.71 -7.33 -2.70
CA GLY A 54 7.04 -8.49 -2.09
C GLY A 54 6.45 -8.19 -0.71
N ARG A 55 7.19 -7.44 0.12
CA ARG A 55 6.69 -7.00 1.44
C ARG A 55 5.60 -5.94 1.33
N ALA A 56 5.69 -5.05 0.33
CA ALA A 56 4.64 -4.06 0.07
C ALA A 56 3.33 -4.75 -0.32
N LEU A 57 3.39 -5.77 -1.19
CA LEU A 57 2.23 -6.59 -1.57
C LEU A 57 1.63 -7.34 -0.37
N GLN A 58 2.46 -7.85 0.54
CA GLN A 58 2.01 -8.46 1.78
C GLN A 58 1.21 -7.49 2.66
N VAL A 59 1.68 -6.24 2.78
CA VAL A 59 0.97 -5.19 3.51
C VAL A 59 -0.36 -4.84 2.84
N VAL A 60 -0.37 -4.69 1.52
CA VAL A 60 -1.58 -4.45 0.71
C VAL A 60 -2.62 -5.55 0.96
N ALA A 61 -2.22 -6.82 0.88
CA ALA A 61 -3.11 -7.96 1.10
C ALA A 61 -3.66 -8.00 2.54
N ALA A 62 -2.83 -7.71 3.55
CA ALA A 62 -3.27 -7.69 4.95
C ALA A 62 -4.28 -6.59 5.27
N LEU A 63 -4.26 -5.48 4.51
CA LEU A 63 -5.27 -4.43 4.59
C LEU A 63 -6.53 -4.75 3.78
N GLY A 64 -6.61 -5.90 3.10
CA GLY A 64 -7.74 -6.25 2.23
C GLY A 64 -7.76 -5.47 0.91
N LEU A 65 -6.64 -4.84 0.53
CA LEU A 65 -6.50 -4.13 -0.74
C LEU A 65 -6.06 -5.07 -1.86
N SER A 66 -6.45 -4.74 -3.09
CA SER A 66 -5.98 -5.41 -4.30
C SER A 66 -5.16 -4.46 -5.17
N LEU A 67 -3.97 -4.88 -5.58
CA LEU A 67 -3.16 -4.18 -6.57
C LEU A 67 -3.32 -4.85 -7.94
N SER A 68 -3.74 -4.09 -8.95
CA SER A 68 -3.92 -4.58 -10.32
C SER A 68 -3.11 -3.74 -11.31
N ALA A 69 -2.62 -4.38 -12.37
CA ALA A 69 -2.00 -3.72 -13.52
C ALA A 69 -2.81 -4.03 -14.79
N GLY A 70 -2.97 -3.02 -15.64
CA GLY A 70 -3.59 -3.12 -16.97
C GLY A 70 -2.86 -2.18 -17.95
N ARG A 71 -3.09 -2.30 -19.25
CA ARG A 71 -2.48 -1.34 -20.18
C ARG A 71 -3.14 0.01 -20.01
N ARG A 72 -2.32 1.05 -20.15
CA ARG A 72 -2.82 2.43 -20.18
C ARG A 72 -3.70 2.58 -21.42
N GLY A 73 -5.01 2.70 -21.22
CA GLY A 73 -6.01 2.78 -22.30
C GLY A 73 -7.00 1.61 -22.34
N ASP A 74 -6.80 0.55 -21.56
CA ASP A 74 -7.73 -0.60 -21.48
C ASP A 74 -9.05 -0.26 -20.74
N ALA A 75 -9.22 0.99 -20.25
CA ALA A 75 -10.46 1.50 -19.70
C ALA A 75 -11.43 1.94 -20.81
N ALA A 76 -11.67 1.08 -21.79
CA ALA A 76 -12.72 1.23 -22.79
C ALA A 76 -12.92 -0.10 -23.54
N SER A 77 -13.67 -1.01 -22.94
CA SER A 77 -14.54 -1.99 -23.63
C SER A 77 -15.58 -2.47 -22.63
#